data_AF-G4MXS7-F1
#
_entry.id   AF-G4MXS7-F1
#
_cell.length_a   1.000
_cell.length_b   1.000
_cell.length_c   1.000
_cell.angle_alpha   90.00
_cell.angle_beta   90.00
_cell.angle_gamma   90.00
#
_symmetry.space_group_name_H-M   'P 1'
#
loop_
_entity.id
_entity.type
_entity.pdbx_description
1 polymer ?
#
loop_
_entity_poly.entity_id
_entity_poly.type
_entity_poly.pdbx_seq_one_letter_code
_entity_poly.pdbx_strand_id
1 'polypeptide(L)'
;MSSAAPPTILTLKQELIAEQVRLLSQPLAPSRAWRAGNNASAQAAGDNGGSAAGATIPERAVEAAMVRVNHRLHQHVNRVYASAATRHVAEQLEQLYLIERERATELHPEGNELQAMGISSSTDFADAKTISALPENWPLEKDAETYPVEVKRFAELAESLKELSVEREALLLRVRRLRALRDGLAPFQASTDDTVDDNAAAAHVQRHLVTKNGELEQELERTRILMARVGGRVARLIQKESQNKASTVGSNDEDSLFEDREDSVPVALEEDARRKVNDLLDRF
;
A
#
# COMPACT_ATOMS: atom_id res chain seq x y z
N MET A 1 18.72 21.57 -19.57
CA MET A 1 18.53 22.35 -18.32
C MET A 1 17.33 21.77 -17.61
N SER A 2 17.54 20.97 -16.57
CA SER A 2 16.44 20.38 -15.81
C SER A 2 15.71 21.51 -15.08
N SER A 3 14.49 21.82 -15.51
CA SER A 3 13.59 22.67 -14.74
C SER A 3 13.42 22.01 -13.37
N ALA A 4 13.95 22.66 -12.33
CA ALA A 4 13.71 22.22 -10.96
C ALA A 4 12.20 22.28 -10.71
N ALA A 5 11.65 21.20 -10.14
CA ALA A 5 10.25 21.18 -9.76
C ALA A 5 9.92 22.42 -8.91
N PRO A 6 8.71 23.00 -9.06
CA PRO A 6 8.33 24.18 -8.29
C PRO A 6 8.48 23.89 -6.79
N PRO A 7 9.04 24.83 -6.01
CA PRO A 7 9.25 24.63 -4.57
C PRO A 7 7.89 24.41 -3.89
N THR A 8 7.79 23.36 -3.10
CA THR A 8 6.61 23.09 -2.28
C THR A 8 6.63 23.97 -1.02
N ILE A 9 5.47 24.19 -0.41
CA ILE A 9 5.38 24.96 0.86
C ILE A 9 6.26 24.31 1.94
N LEU A 10 6.31 22.98 1.96
CA LEU A 10 7.17 22.22 2.86
C LEU A 10 8.66 22.50 2.62
N THR A 11 9.11 22.56 1.37
CA THR A 11 10.52 22.87 1.06
C THR A 11 10.89 24.29 1.45
N LEU A 12 9.98 25.25 1.27
CA LEU A 12 10.20 26.64 1.72
C LEU A 12 10.34 26.73 3.25
N LYS A 13 9.50 26.00 3.99
CA LYS A 13 9.59 25.93 5.47
C LYS A 13 10.90 25.27 5.91
N GLN A 14 11.33 24.22 5.23
CA GLN A 14 12.62 23.56 5.50
C GLN A 14 13.80 24.49 5.22
N GLU A 15 13.78 25.23 4.10
CA GLU A 15 14.80 26.22 3.75
C GLU A 15 14.86 27.34 4.80
N LEU A 16 13.72 27.88 5.21
CA LEU A 16 13.65 28.90 6.26
C LEU A 16 14.27 28.38 7.57
N ILE A 17 13.90 27.18 8.02
CA ILE A 17 14.48 26.59 9.23
C ILE A 17 16.00 26.39 9.06
N ALA A 18 16.45 25.93 7.89
CA ALA A 18 17.86 25.74 7.60
C ALA A 18 18.64 27.08 7.61
N GLU A 19 18.05 28.16 7.09
CA GLU A 19 18.62 29.50 7.15
C GLU A 19 18.72 30.00 8.60
N GLN A 20 17.67 29.85 9.40
CA GLN A 20 17.70 30.24 10.81
C GLN A 20 18.75 29.45 11.59
N VAL A 21 18.84 28.14 11.37
CA VAL A 21 19.88 27.29 11.97
C VAL A 21 21.26 27.74 11.53
N ARG A 22 21.45 28.09 10.25
CA ARG A 22 22.72 28.60 9.73
C ARG A 22 23.13 29.92 10.39
N LEU A 23 22.19 30.85 10.57
CA LEU A 23 22.42 32.12 11.27
C LEU A 23 22.82 31.89 12.73
N LEU A 24 22.11 31.03 13.44
CA LEU A 24 22.39 30.68 14.83
C LEU A 24 23.69 29.87 14.99
N SER A 25 24.10 29.15 13.95
CA SER A 25 25.32 28.33 13.96
C SER A 25 26.59 29.06 13.52
N GLN A 26 26.52 30.37 13.28
CA GLN A 26 27.71 31.13 12.90
C GLN A 26 28.80 31.02 13.97
N PRO A 27 30.08 30.85 13.57
CA PRO A 27 31.17 30.73 14.51
C PRO A 27 31.28 32.01 15.35
N LEU A 28 31.28 31.84 16.67
CA LEU A 28 31.40 32.94 17.60
C LEU A 28 32.84 33.46 17.57
N ALA A 29 32.96 34.78 17.49
CA ALA A 29 34.22 35.50 17.60
C ALA A 29 34.15 36.47 18.79
N PRO A 30 35.28 36.72 19.48
CA PRO A 30 35.31 37.74 20.54
C PRO A 30 34.92 39.09 19.95
N SER A 31 34.07 39.84 20.64
CA SER A 31 33.70 41.18 20.18
C SER A 31 34.89 42.13 20.26
N ARG A 32 34.94 43.14 19.38
CA ARG A 32 36.02 44.15 19.38
C ARG A 32 36.05 44.94 20.69
N ALA A 33 34.88 45.21 21.27
CA ALA A 33 34.76 45.88 22.57
C ALA A 33 35.38 45.03 23.69
N TRP A 34 35.14 43.72 23.70
CA TRP A 34 35.74 42.82 24.67
C TRP A 34 37.27 42.78 24.55
N ARG A 35 37.80 42.68 23.32
CA ARG A 35 39.26 42.71 23.10
C ARG A 35 39.88 44.03 23.57
N ALA A 36 39.22 45.16 23.32
CA ALA A 36 39.69 46.45 23.81
C ALA A 36 39.75 46.52 25.34
N GLY A 37 38.76 45.95 26.04
CA GLY A 37 38.76 45.85 27.50
C GLY A 37 39.84 44.91 28.06
N ASN A 38 40.07 43.76 27.42
CA ASN A 38 41.14 42.82 27.80
C ASN A 38 42.54 43.44 27.60
N ASN A 39 42.71 44.28 26.57
CA ASN A 39 43.96 44.99 26.31
C ASN A 39 44.14 46.22 27.23
N ALA A 40 43.06 46.91 27.58
CA ALA A 40 43.10 48.04 28.52
C ALA A 40 43.44 47.60 29.95
N SER A 41 42.94 46.43 30.37
CA SER A 41 43.32 45.80 31.64
C SER A 41 44.79 45.35 31.65
N ALA A 42 45.37 45.02 30.49
CA ALA A 42 46.82 44.82 30.32
C ALA A 42 47.62 46.07 30.63
N GLN A 43 47.19 47.19 30.05
CA GLN A 43 47.89 48.47 30.14
C GLN A 43 47.80 49.05 31.57
N ALA A 44 46.63 48.97 32.20
CA ALA A 44 46.41 49.45 33.57
C ALA A 44 47.19 48.66 34.65
N ALA A 45 47.51 47.39 34.39
CA ALA A 45 48.33 46.58 35.29
C ALA A 45 49.83 46.87 35.15
N GLY A 46 50.29 47.24 33.94
CA GLY A 46 51.69 47.60 33.66
C GLY A 46 52.15 48.88 34.36
N ASP A 47 51.26 49.87 34.51
CA ASP A 47 51.58 51.15 35.16
C ASP A 47 51.69 51.07 36.69
N ASN A 48 51.14 50.02 37.32
CA ASN A 48 51.11 49.87 38.78
C ASN A 48 52.20 48.93 39.35
N GLY A 49 53.19 48.52 38.54
CA GLY A 49 54.34 47.71 39.00
C GLY A 49 54.00 46.28 39.48
N GLY A 50 52.73 45.86 39.39
CA GLY A 50 52.27 44.51 39.72
C GLY A 50 52.37 43.58 38.52
N SER A 51 52.84 42.35 38.74
CA SER A 51 52.98 41.30 37.70
C SER A 51 51.76 41.21 36.77
N ALA A 52 51.93 41.64 35.51
CA ALA A 52 50.91 41.68 34.46
C ALA A 52 50.28 40.31 34.11
N ALA A 53 50.85 39.22 34.62
CA ALA A 53 50.44 37.84 34.34
C ALA A 53 49.02 37.47 34.86
N GLY A 54 48.43 38.27 35.76
CA GLY A 54 47.10 38.01 36.32
C GLY A 54 45.96 38.87 35.76
N ALA A 55 46.27 40.00 35.10
CA ALA A 55 45.26 40.99 34.68
C ALA A 55 44.73 40.78 33.26
N THR A 56 45.45 40.01 32.44
CA THR A 56 45.09 39.77 31.04
C THR A 56 44.83 38.30 30.80
N ILE A 57 43.73 38.00 30.10
CA ILE A 57 43.51 36.65 29.62
C ILE A 57 44.39 36.48 28.36
N PRO A 58 45.29 35.48 28.31
CA PRO A 58 46.18 35.30 27.17
C PRO A 58 45.37 34.92 25.93
N GLU A 59 45.64 35.57 24.79
CA GLU A 59 44.89 35.39 23.53
C GLU A 59 44.82 33.91 23.12
N ARG A 60 45.90 33.15 23.34
CA ARG A 60 45.93 31.71 23.06
C ARG A 60 44.90 30.91 23.86
N ALA A 61 44.60 31.29 25.11
CA ALA A 61 43.56 30.66 25.90
C ALA A 61 42.16 31.03 25.39
N VAL A 62 41.99 32.28 24.93
CA VAL A 62 40.75 32.77 24.31
C VAL A 62 40.48 32.02 23.01
N GLU A 63 41.45 31.93 22.12
CA GLU A 63 41.36 31.18 20.87
C GLU A 63 41.04 29.71 21.12
N ALA A 64 41.75 29.06 22.06
CA ALA A 64 41.48 27.67 22.42
C ALA A 64 40.07 27.47 22.99
N ALA A 65 39.58 28.40 23.81
CA ALA A 65 38.22 28.37 24.32
C ALA A 65 37.19 28.55 23.19
N MET A 66 37.40 29.51 22.28
CA MET A 66 36.51 29.76 21.16
C MET A 66 36.44 28.58 20.20
N VAL A 67 37.56 27.93 19.90
CA VAL A 67 37.60 26.70 19.10
C VAL A 67 36.77 25.59 19.77
N ARG A 68 36.89 25.41 21.08
CA ARG A 68 36.11 24.40 21.82
C ARG A 68 34.61 24.71 21.83
N VAL A 69 34.24 25.98 22.02
CA VAL A 69 32.84 26.41 22.02
C VAL A 69 32.22 26.24 20.63
N ASN A 70 32.89 26.72 19.58
CA ASN A 70 32.43 26.58 18.20
C ASN A 70 32.32 25.09 17.81
N HIS A 71 33.27 24.25 18.24
CA HIS A 71 33.18 22.81 18.03
C HIS A 71 31.95 22.19 18.69
N ARG A 72 31.67 22.53 19.96
CA ARG A 72 30.47 22.07 20.67
C ARG A 72 29.18 22.57 20.01
N LEU A 73 29.17 23.80 19.52
CA LEU A 73 28.05 24.38 18.82
C LEU A 73 27.77 23.63 17.50
N HIS A 74 28.79 23.31 16.71
CA HIS A 74 28.63 22.49 15.51
C HIS A 74 28.13 21.07 15.83
N GLN A 75 28.65 20.44 16.89
CA GLN A 75 28.15 19.14 17.35
C GLN A 75 26.67 19.20 17.73
N HIS A 76 26.26 20.24 18.46
CA HIS A 76 24.86 20.44 18.84
C HIS A 76 23.97 20.64 17.62
N VAL A 77 24.37 21.50 16.68
CA VAL A 77 23.61 21.79 15.47
C VAL A 77 23.41 20.52 14.63
N ASN A 78 24.47 19.73 14.43
CA ASN A 78 24.38 18.49 13.66
C ASN A 78 23.54 17.41 14.37
N ARG A 79 23.49 17.41 15.70
CA ARG A 79 22.71 16.43 16.49
C ARG A 79 21.25 16.81 16.63
N VAL A 80 20.94 18.08 16.85
CA VAL A 80 19.57 18.57 17.14
C VAL A 80 18.83 18.95 15.87
N TYR A 81 19.51 19.59 14.90
CA TYR A 81 18.93 20.04 13.64
C TYR A 81 19.35 19.13 12.47
N ALA A 82 19.24 17.81 12.66
CA ALA A 82 19.39 16.87 11.57
C ALA A 82 18.31 17.12 10.49
N SER A 83 18.60 16.82 9.22
CA SER A 83 17.66 17.05 8.10
C SER A 83 16.29 16.37 8.31
N ALA A 84 16.26 15.21 8.97
CA ALA A 84 15.00 14.55 9.34
C ALA A 84 14.20 15.34 10.39
N ALA A 85 14.88 15.96 11.36
CA ALA A 85 14.25 16.78 12.39
C ALA A 85 13.73 18.10 11.83
N THR A 86 14.48 18.76 10.93
CA THR A 86 14.02 19.99 10.28
C THR A 86 12.79 19.74 9.41
N ARG A 87 12.75 18.61 8.70
CA ARG A 87 11.55 18.16 7.97
C ARG A 87 10.37 17.94 8.91
N HIS A 88 10.57 17.24 10.02
CA HIS A 88 9.48 16.97 10.96
C HIS A 88 8.91 18.24 11.58
N VAL A 89 9.76 19.20 11.98
CA VAL A 89 9.30 20.50 12.48
C VAL A 89 8.55 21.28 11.40
N ALA A 90 9.00 21.24 10.15
CA ALA A 90 8.28 21.87 9.04
C ALA A 90 6.89 21.25 8.83
N GLU A 91 6.76 19.92 8.94
CA GLU A 91 5.48 19.20 8.88
C GLU A 91 4.58 19.55 10.07
N GLN A 92 5.12 19.65 11.29
CA GLN A 92 4.34 20.07 12.47
C GLN A 92 3.83 21.51 12.32
N LEU A 93 4.65 22.43 11.79
CA LEU A 93 4.24 23.80 11.51
C LEU A 93 3.17 23.87 10.41
N GLU A 94 3.24 23.00 9.41
CA GLU A 94 2.17 22.80 8.43
C GLU A 94 0.87 22.41 9.15
N GLN A 95 0.90 21.36 9.96
CA GLN A 95 -0.28 20.86 10.67
C GLN A 95 -0.87 21.91 11.61
N LEU A 96 -0.05 22.61 12.39
CA LEU A 96 -0.52 23.67 13.28
C LEU A 96 -1.14 24.83 12.50
N TYR A 97 -0.57 25.21 11.37
CA TYR A 97 -1.14 26.25 10.51
C TYR A 97 -2.51 25.82 9.96
N LEU A 98 -2.64 24.55 9.55
CA LEU A 98 -3.91 24.01 9.07
C LEU A 98 -4.97 24.01 10.19
N ILE A 99 -4.62 23.53 11.39
CA ILE A 99 -5.53 23.50 12.55
C ILE A 99 -5.96 24.91 12.96
N GLU A 100 -5.02 25.86 13.07
CA GLU A 100 -5.33 27.23 13.48
C GLU A 100 -6.19 27.94 12.42
N ARG A 101 -5.94 27.64 11.14
CA ARG A 101 -6.78 28.13 10.06
C ARG A 101 -8.19 27.56 10.16
N GLU A 102 -8.35 26.24 10.33
CA GLU A 102 -9.65 25.60 10.53
C GLU A 102 -10.41 26.25 11.71
N ARG A 103 -9.72 26.46 12.83
CA ARG A 103 -10.29 27.14 14.00
C ARG A 103 -10.70 28.59 13.71
N ALA A 104 -9.88 29.35 13.00
CA ALA A 104 -10.21 30.72 12.59
C ALA A 104 -11.44 30.76 11.68
N THR A 105 -11.65 29.72 10.86
CA THR A 105 -12.84 29.61 10.03
C THR A 105 -14.11 29.24 10.80
N GLU A 106 -14.01 28.44 11.85
CA GLU A 106 -15.14 28.16 12.75
C GLU A 106 -15.63 29.42 13.48
N LEU A 107 -14.71 30.34 13.78
CA LEU A 107 -15.00 31.60 14.48
C LEU A 107 -15.61 32.68 13.56
N HIS A 108 -15.37 32.61 12.25
CA HIS A 108 -15.85 33.59 11.27
C HIS A 108 -16.49 32.90 10.04
N PRO A 109 -17.71 32.36 10.17
CA PRO A 109 -18.40 31.63 9.10
C PRO A 109 -18.90 32.53 7.96
N GLU A 110 -19.10 33.84 8.19
CA GLU A 110 -19.76 34.74 7.23
C GLU A 110 -18.86 35.23 6.07
N GLY A 111 -17.56 34.94 6.09
CA GLY A 111 -16.61 35.41 5.07
C GLY A 111 -16.11 34.36 4.09
N ASN A 112 -16.63 33.13 4.13
CA ASN A 112 -15.88 31.97 3.60
C ASN A 112 -16.72 30.97 2.79
N GLU A 113 -17.56 31.47 1.87
CA GLU A 113 -18.38 30.65 0.95
C GLU A 113 -17.54 29.65 0.12
N LEU A 114 -16.32 30.07 -0.28
CA LEU A 114 -15.31 29.22 -0.92
C LEU A 114 -14.92 28.00 -0.07
N GLN A 115 -14.78 28.20 1.24
CA GLN A 115 -14.36 27.15 2.17
C GLN A 115 -15.54 26.28 2.61
N ALA A 116 -16.77 26.80 2.58
CA ALA A 116 -18.00 26.01 2.67
C ALA A 116 -18.15 25.05 1.46
N MET A 117 -17.63 25.43 0.29
CA MET A 117 -17.47 24.53 -0.87
C MET A 117 -16.25 23.61 -0.77
N GLY A 118 -15.56 23.59 0.38
CA GLY A 118 -14.39 22.74 0.59
C GLY A 118 -13.18 23.16 -0.22
N ILE A 119 -13.14 24.39 -0.74
CA ILE A 119 -12.02 24.98 -1.49
C ILE A 119 -11.28 25.94 -0.54
N SER A 120 -10.23 25.44 0.09
CA SER A 120 -9.32 26.23 0.90
C SER A 120 -7.95 26.26 0.22
N SER A 121 -7.12 27.25 0.52
CA SER A 121 -5.76 27.34 -0.04
C SER A 121 -4.87 26.12 0.28
N SER A 122 -5.30 25.23 1.17
CA SER A 122 -4.61 23.97 1.51
C SER A 122 -5.29 22.73 0.94
N THR A 123 -6.30 22.87 0.08
CA THR A 123 -6.93 21.71 -0.54
C THR A 123 -5.98 21.05 -1.52
N ASP A 124 -5.84 19.74 -1.39
CA ASP A 124 -5.10 18.95 -2.34
C ASP A 124 -5.90 18.84 -3.65
N PHE A 125 -5.47 19.58 -4.67
CA PHE A 125 -6.03 19.51 -6.02
C PHE A 125 -5.53 18.28 -6.80
N ALA A 126 -4.80 17.35 -6.16
CA ALA A 126 -4.48 16.05 -6.72
C ALA A 126 -5.49 14.95 -6.36
N ASP A 127 -6.42 15.19 -5.42
CA ASP A 127 -7.47 14.22 -5.10
C ASP A 127 -8.62 14.30 -6.11
N ALA A 128 -9.09 13.15 -6.61
CA ALA A 128 -10.17 13.10 -7.59
C ALA A 128 -11.48 13.65 -7.00
N LYS A 129 -11.69 13.45 -5.70
CA LYS A 129 -12.89 13.93 -5.00
C LYS A 129 -12.94 15.44 -4.93
N THR A 130 -11.82 16.08 -4.60
CA THR A 130 -11.73 17.54 -4.55
C THR A 130 -11.92 18.11 -5.95
N ILE A 131 -11.25 17.57 -6.97
CA ILE A 131 -11.40 17.98 -8.39
C ILE A 131 -12.86 17.89 -8.86
N SER A 132 -13.57 16.80 -8.51
CA SER A 132 -14.97 16.64 -8.89
C SER A 132 -15.91 17.63 -8.20
N ALA A 133 -15.54 18.13 -7.02
CA ALA A 133 -16.31 19.12 -6.27
C ALA A 133 -16.05 20.56 -6.72
N LEU A 134 -15.10 20.82 -7.64
CA LEU A 134 -14.85 22.18 -8.13
C LEU A 134 -16.04 22.70 -8.94
N PRO A 135 -16.53 23.93 -8.63
CA PRO A 135 -17.53 24.60 -9.44
C PRO A 135 -16.97 24.89 -10.83
N GLU A 136 -17.84 24.87 -11.83
CA GLU A 136 -17.49 25.17 -13.22
C GLU A 136 -17.30 26.68 -13.45
N ASN A 137 -17.97 27.49 -12.64
CA ASN A 137 -17.92 28.94 -12.65
C ASN A 137 -17.29 29.49 -11.36
N TRP A 138 -16.85 30.76 -11.42
CA TRP A 138 -16.28 31.44 -10.28
C TRP A 138 -17.32 31.51 -9.13
N PRO A 139 -16.95 31.10 -7.91
CA PRO A 139 -17.90 30.87 -6.82
C PRO A 139 -18.51 32.14 -6.20
N LEU A 140 -17.85 33.29 -6.35
CA LEU A 140 -18.29 34.57 -5.78
C LEU A 140 -18.74 35.53 -6.88
N GLU A 141 -20.06 35.70 -7.05
CA GLU A 141 -20.61 36.58 -8.10
C GLU A 141 -20.10 38.04 -8.00
N LYS A 142 -19.86 38.53 -6.78
CA LYS A 142 -19.33 39.88 -6.51
C LYS A 142 -17.92 40.08 -7.07
N ASP A 143 -17.10 39.04 -7.02
CA ASP A 143 -15.72 39.08 -7.53
C ASP A 143 -15.68 38.79 -9.03
N ALA A 144 -16.70 38.11 -9.57
CA ALA A 144 -16.82 37.84 -10.99
C ALA A 144 -17.02 39.11 -11.82
N GLU A 145 -17.72 40.11 -11.27
CA GLU A 145 -17.86 41.44 -11.90
C GLU A 145 -16.57 42.27 -11.83
N THR A 146 -15.77 42.07 -10.77
CA THR A 146 -14.54 42.83 -10.54
C THR A 146 -13.35 42.29 -11.35
N TYR A 147 -13.32 40.97 -11.59
CA TYR A 147 -12.19 40.27 -12.20
C TYR A 147 -12.62 39.33 -13.36
N PRO A 148 -13.08 39.87 -14.50
CA PRO A 148 -13.66 39.05 -15.58
C PRO A 148 -12.63 38.21 -16.35
N VAL A 149 -11.34 38.54 -16.30
CA VAL A 149 -10.27 37.79 -16.99
C VAL A 149 -9.91 36.54 -16.18
N GLU A 150 -9.88 36.69 -14.86
CA GLU A 150 -9.60 35.65 -13.88
C GLU A 150 -10.72 34.60 -13.86
N VAL A 151 -11.98 35.01 -14.01
CA VAL A 151 -13.13 34.10 -14.13
C VAL A 151 -12.97 33.16 -15.34
N LYS A 152 -12.57 33.68 -16.50
CA LYS A 152 -12.37 32.86 -17.70
C LYS A 152 -11.21 31.88 -17.52
N ARG A 153 -10.09 32.36 -16.97
CA ARG A 153 -8.93 31.52 -16.66
C ARG A 153 -9.28 30.42 -15.66
N PHE A 154 -10.10 30.72 -14.66
CA PHE A 154 -10.57 29.73 -13.70
C PHE A 154 -11.39 28.64 -14.40
N ALA A 155 -12.35 29.01 -15.25
CA ALA A 155 -13.17 28.05 -15.98
C ALA A 155 -12.31 27.14 -16.88
N GLU A 156 -11.39 27.72 -17.66
CA GLU A 156 -10.45 26.96 -18.50
C GLU A 156 -9.58 25.99 -17.68
N LEU A 157 -9.05 26.45 -16.53
CA LEU A 157 -8.23 25.61 -15.66
C LEU A 157 -9.05 24.52 -14.97
N ALA A 158 -10.25 24.82 -14.51
CA ALA A 158 -11.14 23.85 -13.87
C ALA A 158 -11.56 22.74 -14.85
N GLU A 159 -11.85 23.09 -16.11
CA GLU A 159 -12.11 22.13 -17.18
C GLU A 159 -10.87 21.25 -17.42
N SER A 160 -9.70 21.86 -17.60
CA SER A 160 -8.46 21.11 -17.84
C SER A 160 -8.11 20.14 -16.70
N LEU A 161 -8.37 20.52 -15.44
CA LEU A 161 -8.13 19.65 -14.28
C LEU A 161 -9.09 18.47 -14.25
N LYS A 162 -10.37 18.69 -14.60
CA LYS A 162 -11.37 17.63 -14.72
C LYS A 162 -10.97 16.65 -15.82
N GLU A 163 -10.59 17.14 -17.00
CA GLU A 163 -10.09 16.29 -18.10
C GLU A 163 -8.87 15.44 -17.66
N LEU A 164 -7.85 16.09 -17.08
CA LEU A 164 -6.63 15.40 -16.65
C LEU A 164 -6.90 14.34 -15.56
N SER A 165 -7.87 14.61 -14.67
CA SER A 165 -8.29 13.65 -13.64
C SER A 165 -8.93 12.40 -14.24
N VAL A 166 -9.78 12.57 -15.26
CA VAL A 166 -10.41 11.45 -15.99
C VAL A 166 -9.33 10.62 -16.72
N GLU A 167 -8.37 11.29 -17.37
CA GLU A 167 -7.25 10.60 -18.02
C GLU A 167 -6.42 9.79 -17.01
N ARG A 168 -6.12 10.39 -15.85
CA ARG A 168 -5.41 9.71 -14.76
C ARG A 168 -6.16 8.48 -14.27
N GLU A 169 -7.48 8.57 -14.07
CA GLU A 169 -8.30 7.43 -13.65
C GLU A 169 -8.28 6.30 -14.70
N ALA A 170 -8.42 6.64 -15.98
CA ALA A 170 -8.34 5.66 -17.07
C ALA A 170 -6.98 4.94 -17.10
N LEU A 171 -5.88 5.68 -16.91
CA LEU A 171 -4.54 5.11 -16.82
C LEU A 171 -4.37 4.21 -15.58
N LEU A 172 -4.92 4.61 -14.43
CA LEU A 172 -4.89 3.78 -13.22
C LEU A 172 -5.67 2.48 -13.40
N LEU A 173 -6.84 2.52 -14.06
CA LEU A 173 -7.59 1.31 -14.40
C LEU A 173 -6.80 0.41 -15.35
N ARG A 174 -6.13 1.00 -16.35
CA ARG A 174 -5.26 0.24 -17.25
C ARG A 174 -4.11 -0.42 -16.51
N VAL A 175 -3.44 0.30 -15.60
CA VAL A 175 -2.35 -0.25 -14.77
C VAL A 175 -2.86 -1.35 -13.86
N ARG A 176 -4.03 -1.18 -13.20
CA ARG A 176 -4.65 -2.22 -12.38
C ARG A 176 -4.95 -3.46 -13.19
N ARG A 177 -5.53 -3.32 -14.39
CA ARG A 177 -5.78 -4.44 -15.30
C ARG A 177 -4.49 -5.16 -15.69
N LEU A 178 -3.44 -4.43 -16.03
CA LEU A 178 -2.15 -5.02 -16.39
C LEU A 178 -1.50 -5.72 -15.19
N ARG A 179 -1.60 -5.17 -13.98
CA ARG A 179 -1.14 -5.84 -12.76
C ARG A 179 -1.93 -7.12 -12.48
N ALA A 180 -3.25 -7.09 -12.59
CA ALA A 180 -4.09 -8.27 -12.43
C ALA A 180 -3.75 -9.37 -13.45
N LEU A 181 -3.50 -8.99 -14.72
CA LEU A 181 -3.03 -9.93 -15.73
C LEU A 181 -1.65 -10.49 -15.41
N ARG A 182 -0.71 -9.64 -14.96
CA ARG A 182 0.62 -10.08 -14.52
C ARG A 182 0.51 -11.07 -13.36
N ASP A 183 -0.32 -10.78 -12.36
CA ASP A 183 -0.50 -11.62 -11.19
C ASP A 183 -1.20 -12.95 -11.57
N GLY A 184 -2.12 -12.93 -12.55
CA GLY A 184 -2.68 -14.15 -13.14
C GLY A 184 -1.70 -14.95 -14.01
N LEU A 185 -0.68 -14.30 -14.59
CA LEU A 185 0.40 -14.92 -15.37
C LEU A 185 1.56 -15.41 -14.49
N ALA A 186 1.68 -14.93 -13.25
CA ALA A 186 2.70 -15.36 -12.28
C ALA A 186 2.83 -16.90 -12.14
N PRO A 187 1.75 -17.70 -12.04
CA PRO A 187 1.87 -19.16 -11.97
C PRO A 187 2.38 -19.81 -13.26
N PHE A 188 2.32 -19.11 -14.41
CA PHE A 188 2.81 -19.60 -15.69
C PHE A 188 4.23 -19.12 -16.01
N GLN A 189 4.69 -18.00 -15.44
CA GLN A 189 6.05 -17.47 -15.69
C GLN A 189 7.16 -18.36 -15.13
N ALA A 190 6.88 -19.17 -14.10
CA ALA A 190 7.82 -20.17 -13.59
C ALA A 190 8.12 -21.30 -14.58
N SER A 191 7.39 -21.41 -15.70
CA SER A 191 7.62 -22.41 -16.75
C SER A 191 8.57 -21.95 -17.86
N THR A 192 8.90 -20.66 -17.92
CA THR A 192 9.69 -20.06 -19.03
C THR A 192 11.10 -19.64 -18.64
N ASP A 193 11.47 -19.74 -17.35
CA ASP A 193 12.84 -19.49 -16.92
C ASP A 193 13.64 -20.81 -17.05
N ASP A 194 14.53 -20.85 -18.05
CA ASP A 194 15.36 -21.97 -18.53
C ASP A 194 16.28 -22.58 -17.45
N THR A 195 15.71 -23.16 -16.39
CA THR A 195 16.42 -24.00 -15.43
C THR A 195 15.73 -25.35 -15.30
N VAL A 196 16.11 -26.24 -16.23
CA VAL A 196 16.24 -27.71 -16.22
C VAL A 196 15.76 -28.48 -14.95
N ASP A 197 14.53 -28.24 -14.49
CA ASP A 197 13.83 -29.12 -13.55
C ASP A 197 12.37 -29.23 -13.98
N ASP A 198 12.12 -30.07 -14.99
CA ASP A 198 10.82 -30.34 -15.63
C ASP A 198 9.71 -30.76 -14.64
N ASN A 199 10.05 -31.04 -13.37
CA ASN A 199 9.11 -31.42 -12.31
C ASN A 199 8.62 -30.27 -11.42
N ALA A 200 9.30 -29.11 -11.38
CA ALA A 200 8.92 -28.00 -10.49
C ALA A 200 7.95 -27.01 -11.16
N ALA A 201 8.10 -26.78 -12.47
CA ALA A 201 7.27 -25.86 -13.24
C ALA A 201 5.81 -26.35 -13.43
N ALA A 202 5.60 -27.67 -13.50
CA ALA A 202 4.28 -28.29 -13.58
C ALA A 202 3.55 -28.36 -12.22
N ALA A 203 4.24 -28.08 -11.10
CA ALA A 203 3.69 -28.31 -9.76
C ALA A 203 2.55 -27.35 -9.35
N HIS A 204 2.41 -26.20 -10.04
CA HIS A 204 1.44 -25.15 -9.70
C HIS A 204 0.23 -25.08 -10.65
N VAL A 205 0.40 -25.48 -11.91
CA VAL A 205 -0.71 -25.51 -12.86
C VAL A 205 -1.34 -26.90 -12.82
N GLN A 206 -2.29 -27.03 -11.88
CA GLN A 206 -3.29 -28.10 -11.81
C GLN A 206 -2.73 -29.50 -11.52
N ARG A 207 -2.45 -29.78 -10.24
CA ARG A 207 -2.23 -31.16 -9.72
C ARG A 207 -3.38 -32.14 -10.00
N HIS A 208 -4.51 -31.66 -10.49
CA HIS A 208 -5.69 -32.44 -10.84
C HIS A 208 -5.99 -32.44 -12.34
N LEU A 209 -5.03 -32.05 -13.19
CA LEU A 209 -5.20 -32.23 -14.63
C LEU A 209 -5.29 -33.73 -14.91
N VAL A 210 -6.46 -34.19 -15.34
CA VAL A 210 -6.68 -35.57 -15.81
C VAL A 210 -5.94 -35.71 -17.13
N THR A 211 -4.66 -36.04 -17.03
CA THR A 211 -3.85 -36.40 -18.20
C THR A 211 -4.25 -37.79 -18.67
N LYS A 212 -4.21 -38.03 -19.99
CA LYS A 212 -4.35 -39.39 -20.53
C LYS A 212 -3.18 -40.23 -20.01
N ASN A 213 -3.47 -41.33 -19.32
CA ASN A 213 -2.58 -42.18 -18.53
C ASN A 213 -2.12 -41.59 -17.17
N GLY A 214 -2.83 -40.59 -16.63
CA GLY A 214 -2.53 -39.99 -15.33
C GLY A 214 -2.74 -40.94 -14.15
N GLU A 215 -2.19 -40.60 -12.98
CA GLU A 215 -2.30 -41.42 -11.75
C GLU A 215 -3.76 -41.76 -11.41
N LEU A 216 -4.67 -40.80 -11.61
CA LEU A 216 -6.10 -41.00 -11.39
C LEU A 216 -6.74 -42.00 -12.38
N GLU A 217 -6.32 -42.02 -13.65
CA GLU A 217 -6.81 -43.00 -14.62
C GLU A 217 -6.30 -44.41 -14.27
N GLN A 218 -5.05 -44.52 -13.82
CA GLN A 218 -4.49 -45.79 -13.34
C GLN A 218 -5.19 -46.30 -12.08
N GLU A 219 -5.54 -45.41 -11.15
CA GLU A 219 -6.32 -45.78 -9.96
C GLU A 219 -7.77 -46.15 -10.32
N LEU A 220 -8.39 -45.45 -11.27
CA LEU A 220 -9.71 -45.83 -11.80
C LEU A 220 -9.68 -47.19 -12.51
N GLU A 221 -8.61 -47.51 -13.23
CA GLU A 221 -8.44 -48.83 -13.85
C GLU A 221 -8.24 -49.93 -12.80
N ARG A 222 -7.40 -49.68 -11.77
CA ARG A 222 -7.22 -50.62 -10.64
C ARG A 222 -8.53 -50.86 -9.89
N THR A 223 -9.31 -49.81 -9.64
CA THR A 223 -10.62 -49.93 -8.98
C THR A 223 -11.63 -50.65 -9.87
N ARG A 224 -11.61 -50.46 -11.19
CA ARG A 224 -12.43 -51.24 -12.14
C ARG A 224 -12.10 -52.74 -12.08
N ILE A 225 -10.82 -53.09 -12.06
CA ILE A 225 -10.38 -54.48 -11.95
C ILE A 225 -10.79 -55.07 -10.58
N LEU A 226 -10.64 -54.31 -9.50
CA LEU A 226 -11.07 -54.74 -8.17
C LEU A 226 -12.59 -54.94 -8.11
N MET A 227 -13.38 -54.02 -8.66
CA MET A 227 -14.85 -54.11 -8.75
C MET A 227 -15.29 -55.34 -9.53
N ALA A 228 -14.66 -55.63 -10.67
CA ALA A 228 -14.94 -56.85 -11.43
C ALA A 228 -14.64 -58.12 -10.62
N ARG A 229 -13.53 -58.14 -9.86
CA ARG A 229 -13.13 -59.28 -9.03
C ARG A 229 -13.98 -59.42 -7.76
N VAL A 230 -14.44 -58.32 -7.18
CA VAL A 230 -15.35 -58.30 -6.03
C VAL A 230 -16.74 -58.72 -6.48
N GLY A 231 -17.27 -58.14 -7.56
CA GLY A 231 -18.54 -58.56 -8.19
C GLY A 231 -18.55 -60.04 -8.54
N GLY A 232 -17.47 -60.56 -9.13
CA GLY A 232 -17.34 -61.99 -9.44
C GLY A 232 -17.16 -62.91 -8.23
N ARG A 233 -16.71 -62.40 -7.07
CA ARG A 233 -16.68 -63.16 -5.80
C ARG A 233 -18.02 -63.11 -5.09
N VAL A 234 -18.69 -61.96 -5.09
CA VAL A 234 -20.04 -61.80 -4.54
C VAL A 234 -21.04 -62.64 -5.32
N ALA A 235 -20.98 -62.65 -6.66
CA ALA A 235 -21.81 -63.53 -7.49
C ALA A 235 -21.60 -65.02 -7.16
N ARG A 236 -20.34 -65.45 -6.94
CA ARG A 236 -20.03 -66.82 -6.52
C ARG A 236 -20.53 -67.14 -5.10
N LEU A 237 -20.50 -66.18 -4.19
CA LEU A 237 -21.06 -66.34 -2.84
C LEU A 237 -22.60 -66.46 -2.90
N ILE A 238 -23.26 -65.63 -3.70
CA ILE A 238 -24.71 -65.71 -3.94
C ILE A 238 -25.08 -67.07 -4.54
N GLN A 239 -24.29 -67.58 -5.50
CA GLN A 239 -24.54 -68.88 -6.11
C GLN A 239 -24.27 -70.06 -5.16
N LYS A 240 -23.33 -69.91 -4.23
CA LYS A 240 -23.09 -70.90 -3.17
C LYS A 240 -24.17 -70.85 -2.10
N GLU A 241 -24.70 -69.67 -1.80
CA GLU A 241 -25.81 -69.47 -0.87
C GLU A 241 -27.12 -70.03 -1.45
N SER A 242 -27.36 -69.90 -2.76
CA SER A 242 -28.49 -70.56 -3.42
C SER A 242 -28.36 -72.09 -3.47
N GLN A 243 -27.15 -72.63 -3.66
CA GLN A 243 -26.90 -74.08 -3.56
C GLN A 243 -27.04 -74.62 -2.11
N ASN A 244 -26.64 -73.85 -1.10
CA ASN A 244 -26.87 -74.19 0.30
C ASN A 244 -28.36 -74.11 0.69
N LYS A 245 -29.13 -73.19 0.09
CA LYS A 245 -30.59 -73.17 0.21
C LYS A 245 -31.26 -74.37 -0.48
N ALA A 246 -30.68 -74.85 -1.59
CA ALA A 246 -31.18 -76.04 -2.29
C ALA A 246 -30.92 -77.37 -1.55
N SER A 247 -30.00 -77.41 -0.57
CA SER A 247 -29.75 -78.60 0.27
C SER A 247 -30.48 -78.59 1.62
N THR A 248 -31.20 -77.52 1.96
CA THR A 248 -32.00 -77.40 3.20
C THR A 248 -33.52 -77.46 2.96
N VAL A 249 -33.97 -77.53 1.71
CA VAL A 249 -35.40 -77.67 1.39
C VAL A 249 -35.58 -78.89 0.49
N GLY A 250 -35.55 -80.06 1.12
CA GLY A 250 -36.16 -81.26 0.57
C GLY A 250 -37.65 -81.26 0.89
N SER A 251 -38.46 -81.69 -0.09
CA SER A 251 -39.92 -81.86 -0.04
C SER A 251 -40.74 -80.60 -0.33
N ASN A 252 -41.02 -80.35 -1.61
CA ASN A 252 -42.32 -80.70 -2.19
C ASN A 252 -42.34 -80.37 -3.68
N ASP A 253 -42.82 -81.34 -4.43
CA ASP A 253 -43.17 -81.27 -5.84
C ASP A 253 -44.19 -80.16 -6.12
N GLU A 254 -44.05 -79.48 -7.26
CA GLU A 254 -45.06 -79.37 -8.32
C GLU A 254 -44.58 -78.40 -9.42
N ASP A 255 -45.15 -78.62 -10.60
CA ASP A 255 -44.58 -78.44 -11.92
C ASP A 255 -44.74 -77.02 -12.52
N SER A 256 -43.76 -76.65 -13.36
CA SER A 256 -43.79 -75.80 -14.56
C SER A 256 -44.52 -74.43 -14.58
N LEU A 257 -43.78 -73.35 -14.86
CA LEU A 257 -43.99 -72.54 -16.08
C LEU A 257 -42.78 -71.63 -16.36
N PHE A 258 -42.23 -71.73 -17.57
CA PHE A 258 -41.25 -70.82 -18.14
C PHE A 258 -41.94 -69.48 -18.49
N GLU A 259 -41.35 -68.36 -18.07
CA GLU A 259 -41.50 -67.09 -18.76
C GLU A 259 -40.23 -66.23 -18.55
N ASP A 260 -39.71 -65.72 -19.67
CA ASP A 260 -38.49 -64.95 -19.81
C ASP A 260 -38.49 -63.70 -18.91
N ARG A 261 -37.38 -63.50 -18.17
CA ARG A 261 -37.17 -62.30 -17.34
C ARG A 261 -35.87 -61.62 -17.75
N GLU A 262 -35.89 -61.02 -18.94
CA GLU A 262 -34.99 -59.93 -19.29
C GLU A 262 -35.48 -58.63 -18.62
N ASP A 263 -34.51 -57.87 -18.10
CA ASP A 263 -34.54 -56.44 -17.76
C ASP A 263 -35.73 -55.90 -16.95
N SER A 264 -35.56 -55.91 -15.62
CA SER A 264 -36.27 -54.98 -14.74
C SER A 264 -35.35 -54.55 -13.59
N VAL A 265 -34.40 -53.67 -13.90
CA VAL A 265 -33.82 -52.81 -12.87
C VAL A 265 -34.99 -51.98 -12.30
N PRO A 266 -35.24 -51.98 -10.98
CA PRO A 266 -36.36 -51.25 -10.43
C PRO A 266 -36.14 -49.75 -10.65
N VAL A 267 -36.92 -49.18 -11.59
CA VAL A 267 -36.97 -47.76 -11.97
C VAL A 267 -37.02 -46.82 -10.76
N ALA A 268 -37.58 -47.29 -9.64
CA ALA A 268 -37.61 -46.57 -8.37
C ALA A 268 -36.22 -46.16 -7.83
N LEU A 269 -35.16 -46.95 -8.06
CA LEU A 269 -33.82 -46.61 -7.58
C LEU A 269 -33.15 -45.52 -8.42
N GLU A 270 -33.52 -45.41 -9.70
CA GLU A 270 -32.96 -44.39 -10.60
C GLU A 270 -33.57 -43.01 -10.31
N GLU A 271 -34.85 -42.97 -9.99
CA GLU A 271 -35.55 -41.74 -9.61
C GLU A 271 -35.06 -41.18 -8.26
N ASP A 272 -34.80 -42.06 -7.29
CA ASP A 272 -34.24 -41.66 -5.99
C ASP A 272 -32.79 -41.16 -6.10
N ALA A 273 -32.00 -41.74 -7.01
CA ALA A 273 -30.65 -41.27 -7.29
C ALA A 273 -30.67 -39.88 -7.94
N ARG A 274 -31.57 -39.64 -8.90
CA ARG A 274 -31.72 -38.33 -9.56
C ARG A 274 -32.19 -37.24 -8.58
N ARG A 275 -33.09 -37.57 -7.65
CA ARG A 275 -33.53 -36.64 -6.59
C ARG A 275 -32.39 -36.23 -5.68
N LYS A 276 -31.55 -37.17 -5.24
CA LYS A 276 -30.39 -36.86 -4.38
C LYS A 276 -29.32 -36.02 -5.07
N VAL A 277 -29.13 -36.19 -6.38
CA VAL A 277 -28.17 -35.38 -7.15
C VAL A 277 -28.67 -33.94 -7.29
N ASN A 278 -29.96 -33.73 -7.56
CA ASN A 278 -30.52 -32.38 -7.63
C ASN A 278 -30.48 -31.65 -6.28
N ASP A 279 -30.74 -32.37 -5.18
CA ASP A 279 -30.69 -31.81 -3.81
C ASP A 279 -29.26 -31.40 -3.39
N LEU A 280 -28.23 -31.97 -4.01
CA LEU A 280 -26.83 -31.57 -3.80
C LEU A 280 -26.42 -30.39 -4.67
N LEU A 281 -27.03 -30.21 -5.85
CA LEU A 281 -26.75 -29.10 -6.75
C LEU A 281 -27.40 -27.79 -6.29
N ASP A 282 -28.56 -27.86 -5.63
CA ASP A 282 -29.23 -26.68 -5.04
C ASP A 282 -28.56 -26.18 -3.75
N ARG A 283 -27.57 -26.92 -3.23
CA ARG A 283 -26.88 -26.62 -1.96
C ARG A 283 -25.52 -25.95 -2.14
N PHE A 284 -25.10 -25.71 -3.38
CA PHE A 284 -23.90 -24.95 -3.78
C PHE A 284 -24.30 -23.68 -4.54
#